data_AF-A0A5C3K9F6-F1
#
_entry.id   AF-A0A5C3K9F6-F1
#
_cell.length_a   1.000
_cell.length_b   1.000
_cell.length_c   1.000
_cell.angle_alpha   90.00
_cell.angle_beta   90.00
_cell.angle_gamma   90.00
#
_symmetry.space_group_name_H-M   'P 1'
#
loop_
_entity.id
_entity.type
_entity.pdbx_description
1 polymer ?
#
loop_
_entity_poly.entity_id
_entity_poly.type
_entity_poly.pdbx_seq_one_letter_code
_entity_poly.pdbx_strand_id
1 'polypeptide(L)'
;NHAPWHPFPTCSDFDFAELALGCCLNKTQIALFLQIIQRCASGEDKFTIKDYEELSHYWDSGSKVLTSFDRETVRATYDNEVKEYTFHCRPLLDWAFNLVRDPLLLRYFEWDAQRLFKYDESQQKWVHFINEPWTADLWYDIQVR
;
A
#
# COMPACT_ATOMS: atom_id res chain seq x y z
N ASN A 1 -17.60 44.88 -10.71
CA ASN A 1 -16.55 44.19 -9.93
C ASN A 1 -17.01 42.80 -9.61
N HIS A 2 -16.38 41.79 -10.21
CA HIS A 2 -16.58 40.40 -9.81
C HIS A 2 -15.75 40.13 -8.55
N ALA A 3 -16.22 39.18 -7.73
CA ALA A 3 -15.42 38.66 -6.62
C ALA A 3 -14.15 37.98 -7.16
N PRO A 4 -13.04 37.99 -6.40
CA PRO A 4 -11.76 37.45 -6.88
C PRO A 4 -11.80 35.95 -7.22
N TRP A 5 -12.75 35.20 -6.65
CA TRP A 5 -12.96 33.78 -6.90
C TRP A 5 -13.88 33.47 -8.10
N HIS A 6 -14.39 34.45 -8.84
CA HIS A 6 -15.12 34.17 -10.09
C HIS A 6 -14.18 33.44 -11.09
N PRO A 7 -14.62 32.36 -11.78
CA PRO A 7 -15.99 31.93 -12.05
C PRO A 7 -16.62 30.97 -11.02
N PHE A 8 -15.94 30.68 -9.91
CA PHE A 8 -16.46 29.75 -8.93
C PHE A 8 -17.63 30.37 -8.15
N PRO A 9 -18.68 29.59 -7.83
CA PRO A 9 -19.84 30.09 -7.08
C PRO A 9 -19.48 30.57 -5.67
N THR A 10 -18.52 29.91 -5.02
CA THR A 10 -18.06 30.25 -3.68
C THR A 10 -16.54 30.34 -3.59
N CYS A 11 -16.03 31.06 -2.60
CA CYS A 11 -14.60 31.12 -2.31
C CYS A 11 -14.05 29.72 -1.96
N SER A 12 -14.80 28.92 -1.21
CA SER A 12 -14.39 27.55 -0.84
C SER A 12 -14.27 26.61 -2.05
N ASP A 13 -15.13 26.76 -3.06
CA ASP A 13 -15.01 26.00 -4.32
C ASP A 13 -13.72 26.37 -5.07
N PHE A 14 -13.35 27.66 -5.05
CA PHE A 14 -12.10 28.14 -5.62
C PHE A 14 -10.89 27.62 -4.84
N ASP A 15 -10.88 27.74 -3.51
CA ASP A 15 -9.79 27.28 -2.65
C ASP A 15 -9.55 25.77 -2.80
N PHE A 16 -10.64 24.98 -2.86
CA PHE A 16 -10.56 23.55 -3.13
C PHE A 16 -9.99 23.24 -4.52
N ALA A 17 -10.42 23.97 -5.56
CA ALA A 17 -9.92 23.78 -6.91
C ALA A 17 -8.43 24.14 -7.04
N GLU A 18 -8.01 25.24 -6.39
CA GLU A 18 -6.60 25.65 -6.32
C GLU A 18 -5.75 24.60 -5.59
N LEU A 19 -6.20 24.10 -4.43
CA LEU A 19 -5.53 23.03 -3.70
C LEU A 19 -5.44 21.75 -4.54
N ALA A 20 -6.53 21.34 -5.17
CA ALA A 20 -6.56 20.13 -6.00
C ALA A 20 -5.56 20.21 -7.17
N LEU A 21 -5.45 21.38 -7.80
CA LEU A 21 -4.48 21.64 -8.85
C LEU A 21 -3.05 21.68 -8.31
N GLY A 22 -2.82 22.39 -7.19
CA GLY A 22 -1.51 22.52 -6.55
C GLY A 22 -0.95 21.19 -6.03
N CYS A 23 -1.82 20.28 -5.59
CA CYS A 23 -1.47 18.92 -5.18
C CYS A 23 -1.52 17.89 -6.32
N CYS A 24 -1.79 18.31 -7.56
CA CYS A 24 -1.92 17.42 -8.72
C CYS A 24 -2.90 16.26 -8.50
N LEU A 25 -4.02 16.52 -7.82
CA LEU A 25 -5.01 15.48 -7.52
C LEU A 25 -5.63 14.93 -8.81
N ASN A 26 -5.72 13.61 -8.90
CA ASN A 26 -6.39 12.95 -10.00
C ASN A 26 -7.91 12.93 -9.81
N LYS A 27 -8.65 12.56 -10.88
CA LYS A 27 -10.11 12.50 -10.88
C LYS A 27 -10.69 11.64 -9.76
N THR A 28 -10.05 10.51 -9.44
CA THR A 28 -10.49 9.60 -8.38
C THR A 28 -10.31 10.24 -7.00
N GLN A 29 -9.17 10.89 -6.76
CA GLN A 29 -8.91 11.60 -5.51
C GLN A 29 -9.88 12.77 -5.32
N ILE A 30 -10.12 13.58 -6.35
CA ILE A 30 -11.09 14.69 -6.30
C ILE A 30 -12.50 14.17 -5.95
N ALA A 31 -12.93 13.09 -6.60
CA ALA A 31 -14.24 12.49 -6.31
C ALA A 31 -14.36 12.02 -4.85
N LEU A 32 -13.31 11.40 -4.30
CA LEU A 32 -13.29 10.96 -2.89
C LEU A 32 -13.34 12.15 -1.92
N PHE A 33 -12.59 13.22 -2.18
CA PHE A 33 -12.64 14.43 -1.36
C PHE A 33 -14.05 15.05 -1.35
N LEU A 34 -14.67 15.17 -2.52
CA LEU A 34 -16.03 15.69 -2.64
C LEU A 34 -17.05 14.83 -1.87
N GLN A 35 -16.92 13.50 -1.94
CA GLN A 35 -17.76 12.58 -1.17
C GLN A 35 -17.61 12.79 0.34
N ILE A 36 -16.38 12.94 0.85
CA ILE A 36 -16.14 13.21 2.27
C ILE A 36 -16.78 14.54 2.70
N ILE A 37 -16.56 15.61 1.92
CA ILE A 37 -17.12 16.94 2.20
C ILE A 37 -18.65 16.88 2.21
N GLN A 38 -19.27 16.24 1.21
CA GLN A 38 -20.71 16.11 1.10
C GLN A 38 -21.31 15.26 2.24
N ARG A 39 -20.65 14.17 2.63
CA ARG A 39 -21.08 13.35 3.77
C ARG A 39 -21.10 14.14 5.07
N CYS A 40 -20.09 14.99 5.29
CA CYS A 40 -20.05 15.86 6.45
C CYS A 40 -21.08 17.01 6.36
N ALA A 41 -21.21 17.64 5.19
CA ALA A 41 -22.12 18.76 4.98
C ALA A 41 -23.60 18.36 5.07
N SER A 42 -23.94 17.12 4.68
CA SER A 42 -25.28 16.56 4.83
C SER A 42 -25.61 16.09 6.25
N GLY A 43 -24.62 16.04 7.14
CA GLY A 43 -24.78 15.60 8.53
C GLY A 43 -24.76 14.08 8.73
N GLU A 44 -24.45 13.30 7.70
CA GLU A 44 -24.27 11.84 7.80
C GLU A 44 -23.04 11.47 8.65
N ASP A 45 -22.01 12.33 8.63
CA ASP A 45 -20.76 12.13 9.36
C ASP A 45 -20.21 13.46 9.87
N LYS A 46 -19.14 13.40 10.68
CA LYS A 46 -18.45 14.58 11.21
C LYS A 46 -16.96 14.50 10.96
N PHE A 47 -16.42 15.47 10.24
CA PHE A 47 -14.97 15.66 10.13
C PHE A 47 -14.44 16.28 11.44
N THR A 48 -13.67 15.52 12.22
CA THR A 48 -13.21 15.93 13.55
C THR A 48 -11.75 16.35 13.63
N ILE A 49 -10.94 16.00 12.63
CA ILE A 49 -9.50 16.29 12.58
C ILE A 49 -9.30 17.80 12.44
N LYS A 50 -8.54 18.42 13.35
CA LYS A 50 -8.40 19.88 13.41
C LYS A 50 -7.09 20.40 12.83
N ASP A 51 -6.04 19.61 12.96
CA ASP A 51 -4.67 19.99 12.60
C ASP A 51 -3.86 18.77 12.15
N TYR A 52 -2.63 19.05 11.73
CA TYR A 52 -1.73 18.03 11.22
C TYR A 52 -1.25 17.09 12.34
N GLU A 53 -1.05 17.60 13.55
CA GLU A 53 -0.60 16.84 14.71
C GLU A 53 -1.62 15.76 15.08
N GLU A 54 -2.91 16.09 15.07
CA GLU A 54 -3.99 15.13 15.30
C GLU A 54 -4.05 14.06 14.19
N LEU A 55 -3.91 14.47 12.92
CA LEU A 55 -3.85 13.54 11.78
C LEU A 55 -2.64 12.60 11.89
N SER A 56 -1.46 13.14 12.19
CA SER A 56 -0.23 12.38 12.38
C SER A 56 -0.37 11.39 13.54
N HIS A 57 -1.01 11.80 14.64
CA HIS A 57 -1.29 10.90 15.75
C HIS A 57 -2.20 9.72 15.37
N TYR A 58 -3.21 9.94 14.51
CA TYR A 58 -4.03 8.83 14.00
C TYR A 58 -3.21 7.89 13.12
N TRP A 59 -2.33 8.40 12.26
CA TRP A 59 -1.43 7.56 11.47
C TRP A 59 -0.43 6.78 12.34
N ASP A 60 0.16 7.41 13.34
CA ASP A 60 1.07 6.76 14.29
C ASP A 60 0.34 5.70 15.14
N SER A 61 -0.92 5.94 15.48
CA SER A 61 -1.73 4.95 16.18
C SER A 61 -2.10 3.79 15.27
N GLY A 62 -2.45 4.07 14.01
CA GLY A 62 -2.74 3.06 13.01
C GLY A 62 -1.51 2.22 12.63
N SER A 63 -0.32 2.83 12.57
CA SER A 63 0.92 2.13 12.23
C SER A 63 1.28 1.06 13.28
N LYS A 64 0.94 1.29 14.55
CA LYS A 64 1.11 0.34 15.66
C LYS A 64 0.19 -0.89 15.58
N VAL A 65 -0.84 -0.87 14.73
CA VAL A 65 -1.70 -2.04 14.47
C VAL A 65 -0.95 -3.08 13.63
N LEU A 66 0.02 -2.64 12.82
CA LEU A 66 0.85 -3.49 11.99
C LEU A 66 2.20 -3.77 12.67
N THR A 67 2.91 -4.80 12.20
CA THR A 67 4.26 -5.14 12.69
C THR A 67 5.20 -3.95 12.46
N SER A 68 5.78 -3.45 13.55
CA SER A 68 6.76 -2.37 13.52
C SER A 68 8.07 -2.81 12.85
N PHE A 69 8.85 -1.83 12.40
CA PHE A 69 10.24 -2.07 12.07
C PHE A 69 11.08 -2.07 13.36
N ASP A 70 11.92 -3.09 13.47
CA ASP A 70 12.94 -3.21 14.50
C ASP A 70 14.28 -2.75 13.93
N ARG A 71 15.14 -2.22 14.80
CA ARG A 71 16.49 -1.81 14.44
C ARG A 71 17.46 -2.85 15.00
N GLU A 72 18.11 -3.56 14.11
CA GLU A 72 19.10 -4.58 14.45
C GLU A 72 20.50 -4.11 14.05
N THR A 73 21.50 -4.42 14.88
CA THR A 73 22.90 -4.13 14.58
C THR A 73 23.69 -5.42 14.53
N VAL A 74 24.14 -5.79 13.33
CA VAL A 74 25.02 -6.95 13.15
C VAL A 74 26.47 -6.49 13.18
N ARG A 75 27.28 -7.21 13.95
CA ARG A 75 28.72 -7.00 14.05
C ARG A 75 29.44 -8.07 13.24
N ALA A 76 30.26 -7.64 12.29
CA ALA A 76 31.08 -8.53 11.48
C ALA A 76 32.55 -8.11 11.59
N THR A 77 33.42 -9.07 11.88
CA THR A 77 34.86 -8.84 11.86
C THR A 77 35.38 -9.00 10.44
N TYR A 78 36.02 -7.96 9.92
CA TYR A 78 36.70 -8.00 8.63
C TYR A 78 38.06 -7.35 8.78
N ASP A 79 39.12 -8.05 8.39
CA ASP A 79 40.52 -7.59 8.50
C ASP A 79 40.90 -7.15 9.94
N ASN A 80 40.55 -7.96 10.94
CA ASN A 80 40.73 -7.68 12.38
C ASN A 80 40.04 -6.41 12.90
N GLU A 81 39.23 -5.74 12.08
CA GLU A 81 38.36 -4.64 12.50
C GLU A 81 36.94 -5.14 12.69
N VAL A 82 36.32 -4.79 13.82
CA VAL A 82 34.89 -5.02 14.05
C VAL A 82 34.11 -3.91 13.37
N LYS A 83 33.29 -4.28 12.38
CA LYS A 83 32.38 -3.37 11.69
C LYS A 83 30.95 -3.61 12.16
N GLU A 84 30.26 -2.52 12.49
CA GLU A 84 28.86 -2.56 12.89
C GLU A 84 27.98 -2.11 11.73
N TYR A 85 26.93 -2.89 11.45
CA TYR A 85 25.95 -2.59 10.41
C TYR A 85 24.57 -2.56 11.05
N THR A 86 24.06 -1.35 11.24
CA THR A 86 22.66 -1.15 11.63
C THR A 86 21.76 -1.28 10.40
N PHE A 87 20.72 -2.09 10.50
CA PHE A 87 19.63 -2.12 9.53
C PHE A 87 18.27 -2.15 10.23
N HIS A 88 17.26 -1.67 9.51
CA HIS A 88 15.88 -1.78 9.93
C HIS A 88 15.29 -3.05 9.32
N CYS A 89 14.81 -3.97 10.14
CA CYS A 89 14.14 -5.19 9.73
C CYS A 89 12.75 -5.26 10.36
N ARG A 90 12.00 -6.29 10.02
CA ARG A 90 10.76 -6.64 10.72
C ARG A 90 10.63 -8.16 10.73
N PRO A 91 10.06 -8.77 11.78
CA PRO A 91 9.79 -10.19 11.80
C PRO A 91 8.94 -10.59 10.59
N LEU A 92 9.51 -11.37 9.66
CA LEU A 92 8.86 -11.69 8.38
C LEU A 92 7.54 -12.41 8.58
N LEU A 93 7.46 -13.31 9.56
CA LEU A 93 6.27 -14.10 9.83
C LEU A 93 5.12 -13.24 10.37
N ASP A 94 5.39 -12.35 11.33
CA ASP A 94 4.37 -11.44 11.88
C ASP A 94 3.89 -10.46 10.81
N TRP A 95 4.81 -9.96 9.98
CA TRP A 95 4.45 -9.13 8.84
C TRP A 95 3.57 -9.88 7.84
N ALA A 96 3.91 -11.13 7.50
CA ALA A 96 3.10 -11.96 6.63
C ALA A 96 1.70 -12.17 7.20
N PHE A 97 1.56 -12.45 8.50
CA PHE A 97 0.24 -12.58 9.14
C PHE A 97 -0.59 -11.30 9.05
N ASN A 98 0.03 -10.12 9.17
CA ASN A 98 -0.68 -8.86 8.99
C ASN A 98 -1.24 -8.68 7.58
N LEU A 99 -0.48 -9.07 6.55
CA LEU A 99 -0.96 -9.01 5.17
C LEU A 99 -2.11 -9.98 4.91
N VAL A 100 -2.00 -11.21 5.43
CA VAL A 100 -3.03 -12.25 5.28
C VAL A 100 -4.34 -11.86 5.98
N ARG A 101 -4.24 -11.11 7.08
CA ARG A 101 -5.42 -10.63 7.82
C ARG A 101 -6.09 -9.41 7.19
N ASP A 102 -5.43 -8.72 6.26
CA ASP A 102 -6.00 -7.58 5.57
C ASP A 102 -7.03 -8.05 4.52
N PRO A 103 -8.35 -7.77 4.69
CA PRO A 103 -9.38 -8.21 3.76
C PRO A 103 -9.23 -7.64 2.34
N LEU A 104 -8.53 -6.52 2.17
CA LEU A 104 -8.26 -5.92 0.87
C LEU A 104 -7.16 -6.68 0.12
N LEU A 105 -6.16 -7.18 0.84
CA LEU A 105 -5.04 -7.92 0.27
C LEU A 105 -5.33 -9.40 0.11
N LEU A 106 -6.11 -9.99 1.03
CA LEU A 106 -6.40 -11.42 1.08
C LEU A 106 -6.84 -12.01 -0.27
N ARG A 107 -7.61 -11.24 -1.06
CA ARG A 107 -8.12 -11.66 -2.38
C ARG A 107 -7.05 -11.84 -3.45
N TYR A 108 -5.85 -11.29 -3.23
CA TYR A 108 -4.72 -11.34 -4.16
C TYR A 108 -3.65 -12.34 -3.73
N PHE A 109 -3.83 -13.01 -2.58
CA PHE A 109 -2.91 -14.05 -2.14
C PHE A 109 -3.13 -15.33 -2.94
N GLU A 110 -2.04 -15.86 -3.50
CA GLU A 110 -1.99 -17.18 -4.13
C GLU A 110 -1.56 -18.21 -3.08
N TRP A 111 -2.52 -19.02 -2.65
CA TRP A 111 -2.35 -20.01 -1.58
C TRP A 111 -1.84 -21.35 -2.08
N ASP A 112 -2.24 -21.68 -3.31
CA ASP A 112 -1.98 -22.96 -3.93
C ASP A 112 -0.90 -22.83 -4.99
N ALA A 113 -0.02 -23.82 -5.04
CA ALA A 113 0.90 -23.99 -6.14
C ALA A 113 0.13 -24.16 -7.45
N GLN A 114 0.55 -23.42 -8.46
CA GLN A 114 0.00 -23.49 -9.81
C GLN A 114 1.06 -24.02 -10.76
N ARG A 115 0.64 -24.61 -11.88
CA ARG A 115 1.56 -24.95 -12.98
C ARG A 115 1.02 -24.33 -14.25
N LEU A 116 1.80 -23.41 -14.81
CA LEU A 116 1.43 -22.71 -16.04
C LEU A 116 2.11 -23.35 -17.24
N PHE A 117 1.34 -23.60 -18.28
CA PHE A 117 1.84 -24.15 -19.53
C PHE A 117 1.49 -23.22 -20.67
N LYS A 118 2.44 -23.06 -21.61
CA LYS A 118 2.18 -22.41 -22.89
C LYS A 118 2.47 -23.39 -24.02
N TYR A 119 1.74 -23.28 -25.11
CA TYR A 119 2.00 -24.10 -26.29
C TYR A 119 3.20 -23.53 -27.05
N ASP A 120 4.22 -24.34 -27.27
CA ASP A 120 5.37 -24.01 -28.10
C ASP A 120 5.13 -24.56 -29.51
N GLU A 121 4.81 -23.67 -30.46
CA GLU A 121 4.57 -24.04 -31.85
C GLU A 121 5.81 -24.59 -32.54
N SER A 122 7.01 -24.17 -32.14
CA SER A 122 8.26 -24.67 -32.72
C SER A 122 8.54 -26.11 -32.30
N GLN A 123 8.20 -26.45 -31.05
CA GLN A 123 8.40 -27.78 -30.48
C GLN A 123 7.14 -28.66 -30.52
N GLN A 124 6.02 -28.12 -31.03
CA GLN A 124 4.69 -28.76 -31.10
C GLN A 124 4.28 -29.44 -29.77
N LYS A 125 4.54 -28.78 -28.64
CA LYS A 125 4.23 -29.30 -27.30
C LYS A 125 3.92 -28.20 -26.30
N TRP A 126 3.22 -28.57 -25.24
CA TRP A 126 3.05 -27.71 -24.06
C TRP A 126 4.34 -27.69 -23.25
N VAL A 127 4.83 -26.49 -22.95
CA VAL A 127 6.02 -26.27 -22.11
C VAL A 127 5.60 -25.54 -20.85
N HIS A 128 6.03 -26.07 -19.70
CA HIS A 128 5.88 -25.40 -18.41
C HIS A 128 6.78 -24.16 -18.35
N PHE A 129 6.30 -23.10 -17.72
CA PHE A 129 7.10 -21.89 -17.48
C PHE A 129 6.80 -21.30 -16.12
N ILE A 130 7.76 -20.53 -15.61
CA ILE A 130 7.71 -19.87 -14.31
C ILE A 130 7.63 -18.37 -14.57
N ASN A 131 6.57 -17.72 -14.07
CA ASN A 131 6.47 -16.27 -14.03
C ASN A 131 6.56 -15.74 -12.60
N GLU A 132 6.06 -16.52 -11.63
CA GLU A 132 5.98 -16.16 -10.23
C GLU A 132 6.39 -17.34 -9.34
N PRO A 133 6.83 -17.12 -8.09
CA PRO A 133 7.31 -18.19 -7.21
C PRO A 133 6.34 -19.36 -7.00
N TRP A 134 5.03 -19.10 -6.96
CA TRP A 134 3.98 -20.13 -6.80
C TRP A 134 3.72 -20.97 -8.06
N THR A 135 4.36 -20.63 -9.18
CA THR A 135 4.23 -21.37 -10.45
C THR A 135 5.35 -22.38 -10.70
N ALA A 136 6.34 -22.43 -9.81
CA ALA A 136 7.51 -23.29 -9.91
C ALA A 136 7.25 -24.72 -9.38
N ASP A 137 8.01 -25.68 -9.91
CA ASP A 137 7.83 -27.10 -9.56
C ASP A 137 8.06 -27.38 -8.07
N LEU A 138 8.99 -26.67 -7.41
CA LEU A 138 9.31 -26.92 -6.00
C LEU A 138 8.11 -26.73 -5.07
N TRP A 139 7.33 -25.66 -5.24
CA TRP A 139 6.14 -25.44 -4.40
C TRP A 139 5.09 -26.50 -4.72
N TYR A 140 4.86 -26.79 -6.00
CA TYR A 140 3.94 -27.86 -6.41
C TYR A 140 4.30 -29.19 -5.74
N ASP A 141 5.56 -29.60 -5.82
CA ASP A 141 6.07 -30.85 -5.24
C ASP A 141 5.95 -30.88 -3.71
N ILE A 142 6.07 -29.74 -3.03
CA ILE A 142 5.84 -29.63 -1.58
C ILE A 142 4.35 -29.79 -1.26
N GLN A 143 3.46 -29.18 -2.06
CA GLN A 143 2.03 -29.17 -1.80
C GLN A 143 1.32 -30.50 -2.11
N VAL A 144 1.81 -31.26 -3.09
CA VAL A 144 1.22 -32.56 -3.46
C VAL A 144 1.76 -33.74 -2.65
N ARG A 145 2.75 -33.52 -1.78
CA ARG A 145 3.27 -34.50 -0.82
C ARG A 145 2.34 -34.66 0.37
#